data_AF-A0A5C7Q5H2-F1
#
_entry.id   AF-A0A5C7Q5H2-F1
#
_cell.length_a   1.000
_cell.length_b   1.000
_cell.length_c   1.000
_cell.angle_alpha   90.00
_cell.angle_beta   90.00
_cell.angle_gamma   90.00
#
_symmetry.space_group_name_H-M   'P 1'
#
loop_
_entity.id
_entity.type
_entity.pdbx_description
1 polymer ?
#
loop_
_entity_poly.entity_id
_entity_poly.type
_entity_poly.pdbx_seq_one_letter_code
_entity_poly.pdbx_strand_id
1 'polypeptide(L)'
;MALVIHYEKLRAEKAYRGLTYTDIAAAAGKSQQTLAEILTGRGSVNLQSLHAVAAALGLGVVIDFVPLDARPADLAGRVKELASQERAARAAR
;
A
#
# COMPACT_ATOMS: atom_id res chain seq x y z
N MET A 1 -4.57 12.64 11.87
CA MET A 1 -4.76 11.27 11.33
C MET A 1 -3.49 10.91 10.58
N ALA A 2 -2.61 10.11 11.16
CA ALA A 2 -1.37 9.71 10.49
C ALA A 2 -1.65 8.46 9.65
N LEU A 3 -1.50 8.55 8.34
CA LEU A 3 -1.65 7.43 7.42
C LEU A 3 -0.25 6.95 7.03
N VAL A 4 0.13 5.74 7.43
CA VAL A 4 1.40 5.12 7.05
C VAL A 4 1.17 4.26 5.80
N ILE A 5 1.78 4.65 4.68
CA ILE A 5 1.70 3.88 3.43
C ILE A 5 3.11 3.46 3.01
N HIS A 6 3.29 2.15 2.81
CA HIS A 6 4.53 1.52 2.35
C HIS A 6 4.61 1.49 0.82
N TYR A 7 4.81 2.66 0.21
CA TYR A 7 4.84 2.81 -1.25
C TYR A 7 5.97 2.01 -1.92
N GLU A 8 7.05 1.70 -1.19
CA GLU A 8 8.13 0.83 -1.65
C GLU A 8 7.64 -0.57 -2.00
N LYS A 9 6.65 -1.10 -1.28
CA LYS A 9 6.07 -2.41 -1.56
C LYS A 9 5.30 -2.41 -2.88
N LEU A 10 4.54 -1.35 -3.15
CA LEU A 10 3.83 -1.21 -4.43
C LEU A 10 4.81 -1.15 -5.61
N ARG A 11 5.91 -0.40 -5.46
CA ARG A 11 6.94 -0.31 -6.51
C ARG A 11 7.68 -1.63 -6.71
N ALA A 12 7.99 -2.35 -5.64
CA ALA A 12 8.62 -3.66 -5.71
C ALA A 12 7.72 -4.69 -6.42
N GLU A 13 6.42 -4.72 -6.09
CA GLU A 13 5.47 -5.64 -6.71
C GLU A 13 5.29 -5.36 -8.21
N LYS A 14 5.19 -4.07 -8.57
CA LYS A 14 5.19 -3.66 -9.97
C LYS A 14 6.43 -4.21 -10.70
N ALA A 15 7.61 -4.02 -10.12
CA ALA A 15 8.87 -4.42 -10.74
C ALA A 15 8.97 -5.94 -10.90
N TYR A 16 8.55 -6.69 -9.87
CA TYR A 16 8.50 -8.15 -9.89
C TYR A 16 7.59 -8.69 -11.00
N ARG A 17 6.46 -8.01 -11.27
CA ARG A 17 5.50 -8.43 -12.30
C ARG A 17 5.83 -7.92 -13.71
N GLY A 18 6.89 -7.12 -13.88
CA GLY A 18 7.24 -6.53 -15.18
C GLY A 18 6.19 -5.57 -15.74
N LEU A 19 5.23 -5.11 -14.92
CA LEU A 19 4.14 -4.26 -15.38
C LEU A 19 4.61 -2.83 -15.65
N THR A 20 4.12 -2.22 -16.71
CA THR A 20 4.37 -0.81 -17.00
C THR A 20 3.42 0.09 -16.20
N TYR A 21 3.73 1.39 -16.13
CA TYR A 21 2.80 2.36 -15.54
C TYR A 21 1.49 2.42 -16.32
N THR A 22 1.54 2.20 -17.63
CA THR A 22 0.37 2.19 -18.50
C THR A 22 -0.57 1.04 -18.17
N ASP A 23 -0.02 -0.17 -17.98
CA ASP A 23 -0.81 -1.38 -17.67
C ASP A 23 -1.54 -1.23 -16.34
N ILE A 24 -0.84 -0.76 -15.31
CA ILE A 24 -1.42 -0.59 -13.98
C ILE A 24 -2.44 0.55 -13.97
N ALA A 25 -2.16 1.65 -14.66
CA ALA A 25 -3.08 2.79 -14.75
C ALA A 25 -4.38 2.38 -15.46
N ALA A 26 -4.28 1.65 -16.57
CA ALA A 26 -5.43 1.10 -17.28
C ALA A 26 -6.25 0.15 -16.39
N ALA A 27 -5.59 -0.82 -15.73
CA ALA A 27 -6.25 -1.78 -14.85
C ALA A 27 -6.90 -1.12 -13.62
N ALA A 28 -6.31 -0.05 -13.09
CA ALA A 28 -6.83 0.70 -11.95
C ALA A 28 -7.87 1.78 -12.34
N GLY A 29 -8.10 2.02 -13.64
CA GLY A 29 -8.96 3.11 -14.12
C GLY A 29 -8.44 4.50 -13.72
N LYS A 30 -7.12 4.71 -13.78
CA LYS A 30 -6.43 5.95 -13.39
C LYS A 30 -5.57 6.51 -14.52
N SER A 31 -5.21 7.78 -14.43
CA SER A 31 -4.17 8.35 -15.29
C SER A 31 -2.78 7.88 -14.84
N GLN A 32 -1.81 7.88 -15.76
CA GLN A 32 -0.42 7.55 -15.41
C GLN A 32 0.17 8.54 -14.40
N GLN A 33 -0.24 9.81 -14.46
CA GLN A 33 0.17 10.83 -13.49
C GLN A 33 -0.35 10.50 -12.08
N THR A 34 -1.65 10.20 -11.96
CA THR A 34 -2.25 9.79 -10.69
C THR A 34 -1.59 8.53 -10.13
N LEU A 35 -1.26 7.55 -10.99
CA LEU A 35 -0.51 6.37 -10.56
C LEU A 35 0.88 6.74 -10.04
N ALA A 36 1.60 7.66 -10.69
CA ALA A 36 2.93 8.09 -10.24
C ALA A 36 2.89 8.85 -8.91
N GLU A 37 1.88 9.70 -8.72
CA GLU A 37 1.57 10.36 -7.45
C GLU A 37 1.34 9.33 -6.34
N ILE A 38 0.48 8.34 -6.59
CA ILE A 38 0.22 7.24 -5.66
C ILE A 38 1.50 6.45 -5.36
N LEU A 39 2.25 6.00 -6.37
CA LEU A 39 3.45 5.18 -6.17
C LEU A 39 4.59 5.94 -5.49
N THR A 40 4.58 7.27 -5.49
CA THR A 40 5.59 8.10 -4.83
C THR A 40 5.11 8.72 -3.53
N GLY A 41 3.83 8.53 -3.18
CA GLY A 41 3.19 9.20 -2.04
C GLY A 41 3.15 10.73 -2.16
N ARG A 42 3.31 11.26 -3.38
CA ARG A 42 3.23 12.69 -3.66
C ARG A 42 1.80 13.02 -4.05
N GLY A 43 1.18 13.98 -3.37
CA GLY A 43 -0.19 14.42 -3.65
C GLY A 43 -1.25 13.85 -2.69
N SER A 44 -2.49 14.29 -2.88
CA SER A 44 -3.65 13.82 -2.10
C SER A 44 -4.10 12.45 -2.61
N VAL A 45 -3.51 11.39 -2.05
CA VAL A 45 -3.91 10.01 -2.35
C VAL A 45 -5.14 9.67 -1.49
N ASN A 46 -6.30 9.56 -2.13
CA ASN A 46 -7.48 9.03 -1.45
C ASN A 46 -7.43 7.50 -1.36
N LEU A 47 -8.06 6.95 -0.31
CA LEU A 47 -8.08 5.51 -0.06
C LEU A 47 -8.67 4.70 -1.22
N GLN A 48 -9.69 5.23 -1.89
CA GLN A 48 -10.32 4.56 -3.03
C GLN A 48 -9.32 4.34 -4.18
N SER A 49 -8.49 5.33 -4.47
CA SER A 49 -7.47 5.21 -5.52
C SER A 49 -6.34 4.28 -5.11
N LEU A 50 -5.96 4.29 -3.83
CA LEU A 50 -4.98 3.33 -3.30
C LEU A 50 -5.48 1.88 -3.43
N HIS A 51 -6.75 1.62 -3.09
CA HIS A 51 -7.38 0.31 -3.26
C HIS A 51 -7.39 -0.13 -4.73
N ALA A 52 -7.75 0.76 -5.66
CA ALA A 52 -7.77 0.43 -7.09
C ALA A 52 -6.38 0.03 -7.61
N VAL A 53 -5.34 0.79 -7.23
CA VAL A 53 -3.95 0.48 -7.63
C VAL A 53 -3.45 -0.81 -6.97
N ALA A 54 -3.75 -1.03 -5.68
CA ALA A 54 -3.39 -2.27 -5.00
C ALA A 54 -4.05 -3.49 -5.66
N ALA A 55 -5.34 -3.41 -5.98
CA ALA A 55 -6.07 -4.47 -6.66
C ALA A 55 -5.49 -4.78 -8.05
N ALA A 56 -5.13 -3.75 -8.83
CA ALA A 56 -4.45 -3.92 -10.12
C ALA A 56 -3.09 -4.64 -10.00
N LEU A 57 -2.43 -4.52 -8.84
CA LEU A 57 -1.20 -5.23 -8.50
C LEU A 57 -1.45 -6.58 -7.82
N GLY A 58 -2.71 -7.02 -7.66
CA GLY A 58 -3.05 -8.24 -6.92
C GLY A 58 -2.75 -8.17 -5.43
N LEU A 59 -2.76 -6.97 -4.85
CA LEU A 59 -2.49 -6.70 -3.44
C LEU A 59 -3.78 -6.30 -2.70
N GLY A 60 -3.84 -6.62 -1.41
CA GLY A 60 -4.81 -6.07 -0.47
C GLY A 60 -4.28 -4.83 0.25
N VAL A 61 -5.17 -3.93 0.65
CA VAL A 61 -4.84 -2.79 1.51
C VAL A 61 -5.29 -3.10 2.93
N VAL A 62 -4.40 -2.91 3.91
CA VAL A 62 -4.72 -2.96 5.34
C VAL A 62 -4.59 -1.54 5.88
N ILE A 63 -5.63 -1.09 6.58
CA ILE A 63 -5.68 0.24 7.21
C ILE A 63 -5.77 0.01 8.72
N ASP A 64 -4.85 0.61 9.47
CA ASP A 64 -4.89 0.62 10.93
C ASP A 64 -5.03 2.06 11.43
N PHE A 65 -5.78 2.23 12.52
CA PHE A 65 -6.00 3.53 13.16
C PHE A 65 -5.23 3.59 14.46
N VAL A 66 -4.44 4.65 14.63
CA VAL A 66 -3.52 4.80 15.75
C VAL A 66 -3.88 6.04 16.57
N PRO A 67 -3.74 5.99 17.91
CA PRO A 67 -3.89 7.18 18.74
C PRO A 67 -2.98 8.30 18.25
N LEU A 68 -3.47 9.54 18.29
CA LEU A 68 -2.78 10.70 17.72
C LEU A 68 -1.48 11.05 18.46
N ASP A 69 -1.40 10.62 19.71
CA ASP A 69 -0.27 10.73 20.64
C ASP A 69 0.67 9.52 20.60
N ALA A 70 0.37 8.50 19.79
CA ALA A 70 1.26 7.36 19.61
C ALA A 70 2.60 7.82 19.02
N ARG A 71 3.71 7.40 19.63
CA ARG A 71 5.04 7.77 19.12
C ARG A 71 5.30 7.00 17.82
N PRO A 72 6.07 7.57 16.87
CA PRO A 72 6.40 6.89 15.61
C PRO A 72 7.03 5.50 15.78
N ALA A 73 7.79 5.29 16.87
CA ALA A 73 8.37 3.99 17.21
C ALA A 73 7.29 2.92 17.50
N ASP A 74 6.19 3.32 18.13
CA ASP A 74 5.08 2.42 18.49
C ASP A 74 4.34 1.97 17.21
N LEU A 75 4.24 2.84 16.21
CA LEU A 75 3.66 2.52 14.89
C LEU A 75 4.49 1.48 14.14
N ALA A 76 5.81 1.66 14.09
CA ALA A 76 6.70 0.72 13.42
C ALA A 76 6.68 -0.67 14.09
N GLY A 77 6.56 -0.72 15.42
CA GLY A 77 6.37 -1.96 16.18
C GLY A 77 5.08 -2.68 15.78
N ARG A 78 3.95 -1.96 15.76
CA ARG A 78 2.64 -2.49 15.36
C ARG A 78 2.61 -3.01 13.94
N VAL A 79 3.26 -2.33 12.98
CA VAL A 79 3.36 -2.85 11.60
C VAL A 79 4.14 -4.17 11.56
N LYS A 80 5.22 -4.31 12.33
CA LYS A 80 5.99 -5.57 12.39
C LYS A 80 5.17 -6.70 13.01
N GLU A 81 4.40 -6.40 14.04
CA GLU A 81 3.54 -7.37 14.72
C GLU A 81 2.36 -7.82 13.86
N LEU A 82 1.66 -6.90 13.20
CA LEU A 82 0.62 -7.26 12.22
C LEU A 82 1.20 -8.12 11.10
N ALA A 83 2.40 -7.79 10.62
CA ALA A 83 3.06 -8.57 9.58
C ALA A 83 3.49 -9.97 10.05
N SER A 84 3.83 -10.17 11.33
CA SER A 84 4.17 -11.50 11.87
C SER A 84 2.91 -12.33 12.08
N GLN A 85 1.82 -11.73 12.56
CA GLN A 85 0.51 -12.39 12.75
C GLN A 85 -0.08 -12.87 11.42
N GLU A 86 -0.03 -12.05 10.37
CA GLU A 86 -0.48 -12.43 9.02
C GLU A 86 0.32 -13.60 8.44
N ARG A 87 1.64 -13.64 8.66
CA ARG A 87 2.48 -14.77 8.22
C ARG A 87 2.14 -16.04 8.99
N ALA A 88 1.95 -15.94 10.31
CA ALA A 88 1.54 -17.06 11.13
C ALA A 88 0.17 -17.60 10.71
N ALA A 89 -0.80 -16.71 10.43
CA ALA A 89 -2.13 -17.08 9.96
C ALA A 89 -2.12 -17.77 8.58
N ARG A 90 -1.20 -17.38 7.68
CA ARG A 90 -1.03 -18.05 6.38
C ARG A 90 -0.36 -19.41 6.48
N ALA A 91 0.57 -19.61 7.42
CA ALA A 91 1.23 -20.89 7.63
C ALA A 91 0.32 -21.95 8.29
N ALA A 92 -0.76 -21.51 8.93
CA ALA A 92 -1.76 -22.37 9.56
C ALA A 92 -2.94 -22.74 8.65
N ARG A 93 -2.94 -22.29 7.39
CA ARG A 93 -3.94 -22.62 6.35
C ARG A 93 -3.32 -23.57 5.33
#